data_AF-A0A521FCA1-F1
#
_entry.id   AF-A0A521FCA1-F1
#
_cell.length_a   1.000
_cell.length_b   1.000
_cell.length_c   1.000
_cell.angle_alpha   90.00
_cell.angle_beta   90.00
_cell.angle_gamma   90.00
#
_symmetry.space_group_name_H-M   'P 1'
#
loop_
_entity.id
_entity.type
_entity.pdbx_description
1 polymer ?
#
loop_
_entity_poly.entity_id
_entity_poly.type
_entity_poly.pdbx_seq_one_letter_code
_entity_poly.pdbx_strand_id
1 'polypeptide(L)'
;MRSSCAMQKACLTNIHLITGRLFTVSPAHSGTETIGRLWVNGIEILPEMGFGLRPFYECAFGWGEQGGNRLFTTALTICLSIFREERLAENLFVCFKEEFVKYFPEGDFELSIDLSAFLSKYQARLQPNLYSYFCFSSLMNSREILVLKDPVSGKITADLVENYAMHNMLTSDQGTRKLNERKQRLFFRFFRRENYIVQGHDLNEVIHRVEEIMSTFYWKSLERVLRIQYTVRFRQQPGNSH
;
A
#
# COMPACT_ATOMS: atom_id res chain seq x y z
N MET A 1 31.16 3.43 -4.31
CA MET A 1 31.04 4.89 -4.57
C MET A 1 30.82 5.10 -6.06
N ARG A 2 29.84 5.96 -6.43
CA ARG A 2 29.31 6.27 -7.79
C ARG A 2 28.21 5.33 -8.34
N SER A 3 26.99 5.43 -7.77
CA SER A 3 25.73 5.11 -8.46
C SER A 3 24.63 6.16 -8.17
N SER A 4 25.02 7.44 -8.07
CA SER A 4 24.12 8.57 -7.75
C SER A 4 23.78 9.44 -8.97
N CYS A 5 23.84 8.90 -10.20
CA CYS A 5 23.93 9.76 -11.40
C CYS A 5 22.90 9.47 -12.51
N ALA A 6 21.70 8.97 -12.19
CA ALA A 6 20.66 8.76 -13.23
C ALA A 6 19.31 9.47 -12.99
N MET A 7 18.97 9.89 -11.76
CA MET A 7 17.68 10.56 -11.49
C MET A 7 17.76 12.09 -11.32
N GLN A 8 18.86 12.74 -11.74
CA GLN A 8 19.09 14.17 -11.50
C GLN A 8 18.99 15.05 -12.77
N LYS A 9 18.37 14.56 -13.85
CA LYS A 9 18.32 15.28 -15.15
C LYS A 9 16.95 15.31 -15.84
N ALA A 10 15.88 15.42 -15.06
CA ALA A 10 14.67 16.07 -15.54
C ALA A 10 14.31 17.13 -14.51
N CYS A 11 14.05 18.35 -14.95
CA CYS A 11 13.56 19.45 -14.14
C CYS A 11 12.12 19.14 -13.68
N LEU A 12 11.96 18.14 -12.82
CA LEU A 12 10.73 17.87 -12.10
C LEU A 12 10.66 18.92 -11.01
N THR A 13 9.80 19.90 -11.19
CA THR A 13 9.32 20.71 -10.07
C THR A 13 8.76 19.73 -9.03
N ASN A 14 9.33 19.70 -7.82
CA ASN A 14 8.80 18.83 -6.75
C ASN A 14 7.42 19.27 -6.26
N ILE A 15 6.97 20.44 -6.72
CA ILE A 15 5.68 21.02 -6.39
C ILE A 15 4.70 20.70 -7.53
N HIS A 16 3.58 20.07 -7.18
CA HIS A 16 2.53 19.69 -8.11
C HIS A 16 1.17 20.21 -7.63
N LEU A 17 0.41 20.80 -8.55
CA LEU A 17 -0.97 21.20 -8.32
C LEU A 17 -1.88 20.00 -8.56
N ILE A 18 -2.67 19.62 -7.55
CA ILE A 18 -3.66 18.55 -7.64
C ILE A 18 -5.04 19.16 -7.40
N THR A 19 -5.94 18.95 -8.36
CA THR A 19 -7.32 19.42 -8.29
C THR A 19 -8.25 18.22 -8.32
N GLY A 20 -9.24 18.19 -7.43
CA GLY A 20 -10.30 17.19 -7.43
C GLY A 20 -11.66 17.85 -7.47
N ARG A 21 -12.55 17.28 -8.28
CA ARG A 21 -13.92 17.77 -8.45
C ARG A 21 -14.90 16.61 -8.41
N LEU A 22 -15.98 16.78 -7.66
CA LEU A 22 -17.10 15.84 -7.60
C LEU A 22 -18.19 16.30 -8.57
N PHE A 23 -18.68 15.35 -9.37
CA PHE A 23 -19.78 15.57 -10.30
C PHE A 23 -20.92 14.64 -9.95
N THR A 24 -22.11 15.20 -9.85
CA THR A 24 -23.32 14.43 -9.68
C THR A 24 -23.88 14.09 -11.05
N VAL A 25 -23.97 12.79 -11.35
CA VAL A 25 -24.55 12.26 -12.59
C VAL A 25 -25.84 11.55 -12.24
N SER A 26 -26.90 11.80 -13.01
CA SER A 26 -28.18 11.10 -12.88
C SER A 26 -28.44 10.32 -14.17
N PRO A 27 -27.97 9.06 -14.27
CA PRO A 27 -28.23 8.23 -15.43
C PRO A 27 -29.73 7.89 -15.50
N ALA A 28 -30.28 7.77 -16.70
CA ALA A 28 -31.72 7.55 -16.92
C ALA A 28 -32.29 6.26 -16.28
N HIS A 29 -31.44 5.32 -15.84
CA HIS A 29 -31.84 3.99 -15.37
C HIS A 29 -31.20 3.58 -14.03
N SER A 30 -30.45 4.47 -13.37
CA SER A 30 -29.85 4.21 -12.05
C SER A 30 -29.99 5.44 -11.16
N GLY A 31 -29.91 5.24 -9.84
CA GLY A 31 -29.91 6.35 -8.89
C GLY A 31 -28.82 7.38 -9.19
N THR A 32 -28.94 8.55 -8.58
CA THR A 32 -27.93 9.60 -8.65
C THR A 32 -26.58 9.09 -8.10
N GLU A 33 -25.53 9.19 -8.91
CA GLU A 33 -24.17 8.79 -8.55
C GLU A 33 -23.24 10.00 -8.56
N THR A 34 -22.37 10.10 -7.56
CA THR A 34 -21.31 11.12 -7.51
C THR A 34 -20.01 10.50 -8.02
N ILE A 35 -19.47 11.05 -9.10
CA ILE A 35 -18.19 10.64 -9.67
C ILE A 35 -17.10 11.68 -9.36
N GLY A 36 -15.89 11.21 -9.06
CA GLY A 36 -14.72 12.09 -8.90
C GLY A 36 -13.95 12.22 -10.21
N ARG A 37 -13.49 13.43 -10.53
CA ARG A 37 -12.49 13.70 -11.57
C ARG A 37 -11.28 14.39 -10.94
N LEU A 38 -10.10 14.12 -11.50
CA LEU A 38 -8.83 14.61 -10.96
C LEU A 38 -7.97 15.21 -12.06
N TRP A 39 -7.23 16.25 -11.69
CA TRP A 39 -6.23 16.90 -12.53
C TRP A 39 -4.91 17.00 -11.77
N VAL A 40 -3.81 16.81 -12.50
CA VAL A 40 -2.45 17.02 -12.01
C VAL A 40 -1.78 18.04 -12.92
N ASN A 41 -1.35 19.16 -12.37
CA ASN A 41 -0.75 20.28 -13.11
C ASN A 41 -1.64 20.74 -14.28
N GLY A 42 -2.96 20.79 -14.06
CA GLY A 42 -3.95 21.19 -15.06
C GLY A 42 -4.29 20.14 -16.12
N ILE A 43 -3.64 18.97 -16.11
CA ILE A 43 -3.94 17.87 -17.02
C ILE A 43 -4.88 16.90 -16.32
N GLU A 44 -6.00 16.59 -16.96
CA GLU A 44 -6.93 15.58 -16.44
C GLU A 44 -6.31 14.20 -16.49
N ILE A 45 -6.46 13.47 -15.39
CA ILE A 45 -6.03 12.08 -15.29
C ILE A 45 -7.25 11.16 -15.22
N LEU A 46 -7.09 9.95 -15.75
CA LEU A 46 -8.16 8.97 -15.89
C LEU A 46 -7.93 7.77 -14.96
N PRO A 47 -8.94 7.30 -14.20
CA PRO A 47 -8.78 6.20 -13.24
C PRO A 47 -8.37 4.88 -13.92
N GLU A 48 -8.69 4.71 -15.20
CA GLU A 48 -8.34 3.56 -16.02
C GLU A 48 -6.83 3.33 -16.12
N MET A 49 -6.02 4.40 -16.01
CA MET A 49 -4.56 4.26 -16.05
C MET A 49 -4.04 3.51 -14.82
N GLY A 50 -4.51 3.87 -13.63
CA GLY A 50 -4.16 3.16 -12.40
C GLY A 50 -4.79 1.76 -12.35
N PHE A 51 -6.06 1.65 -12.73
CA PHE A 51 -6.77 0.38 -12.80
C PHE A 51 -6.10 -0.62 -13.77
N GLY A 52 -5.62 -0.15 -14.92
CA GLY A 52 -4.93 -0.98 -15.90
C GLY A 52 -3.69 -1.68 -15.35
N LEU A 53 -2.92 -1.00 -14.49
CA LEU A 53 -1.77 -1.63 -13.82
C LEU A 53 -2.19 -2.51 -12.63
N ARG A 54 -3.27 -2.13 -11.94
CA ARG A 54 -3.73 -2.78 -10.70
C ARG A 54 -5.25 -2.96 -10.70
N PRO A 55 -5.78 -3.95 -11.48
CA PRO A 55 -7.21 -4.10 -11.74
C PRO A 55 -8.02 -4.65 -10.55
N PHE A 56 -7.37 -4.90 -9.42
CA PHE A 56 -8.03 -5.36 -8.20
C PHE A 56 -8.60 -4.22 -7.36
N TYR A 57 -8.20 -2.97 -7.62
CA TYR A 57 -8.81 -1.80 -7.01
C TYR A 57 -10.02 -1.36 -7.83
N GLU A 58 -10.90 -0.56 -7.22
CA GLU A 58 -12.05 -0.01 -7.92
C GLU A 58 -11.61 0.97 -9.02
N CYS A 59 -12.19 0.85 -10.22
CA CYS A 59 -11.93 1.74 -11.35
C CYS A 59 -12.71 3.07 -11.20
N ALA A 60 -12.44 3.80 -10.13
CA ALA A 60 -12.99 5.12 -9.88
C ALA A 60 -12.05 5.90 -8.97
N PHE A 61 -12.13 7.23 -9.01
CA PHE A 61 -11.45 8.06 -8.03
C PHE A 61 -12.23 8.13 -6.73
N GLY A 62 -11.47 8.20 -5.64
CA GLY A 62 -11.93 8.53 -4.30
C GLY A 62 -10.77 9.10 -3.50
N TRP A 63 -11.10 9.90 -2.49
CA TRP A 63 -10.15 10.59 -1.62
C TRP A 63 -10.78 10.83 -0.26
N GLY A 64 -10.02 11.38 0.69
CA GLY A 64 -10.48 11.54 2.07
C GLY A 64 -10.56 10.20 2.82
N GLU A 65 -11.22 10.21 3.97
CA GLU A 65 -11.42 9.02 4.79
C GLU A 65 -12.45 8.06 4.17
N GLN A 66 -13.38 8.60 3.38
CA GLN A 66 -14.46 7.82 2.76
C GLN A 66 -14.08 7.15 1.44
N GLY A 67 -12.92 7.47 0.87
CA GLY A 67 -12.53 6.95 -0.45
C GLY A 67 -12.27 5.44 -0.53
N GLY A 68 -12.24 4.71 0.60
CA GLY A 68 -12.15 3.25 0.64
C GLY A 68 -11.02 2.68 -0.25
N ASN A 69 -11.36 1.70 -1.11
CA ASN A 69 -10.41 1.09 -2.05
C ASN A 69 -10.05 2.01 -3.23
N ARG A 70 -10.91 2.99 -3.57
CA ARG A 70 -10.67 3.96 -4.65
C ARG A 70 -9.47 4.87 -4.36
N LEU A 71 -9.10 5.03 -3.08
CA LEU A 71 -7.89 5.75 -2.66
C LEU A 71 -6.62 5.21 -3.34
N PHE A 72 -6.53 3.90 -3.54
CA PHE A 72 -5.36 3.28 -4.18
C PHE A 72 -5.29 3.62 -5.67
N THR A 73 -6.42 3.53 -6.39
CA THR A 73 -6.52 3.95 -7.80
C THR A 73 -6.18 5.42 -7.96
N THR A 74 -6.72 6.29 -7.09
CA THR A 74 -6.36 7.71 -7.06
C THR A 74 -4.87 7.93 -6.87
N ALA A 75 -4.27 7.33 -5.82
CA ALA A 75 -2.87 7.51 -5.52
C ALA A 75 -1.96 7.02 -6.66
N LEU A 76 -2.24 5.84 -7.19
CA LEU A 76 -1.46 5.25 -8.28
C LEU A 76 -1.53 6.13 -9.53
N THR A 77 -2.72 6.58 -9.90
CA THR A 77 -2.92 7.42 -11.09
C THR A 77 -2.22 8.77 -10.97
N ILE A 78 -2.27 9.41 -9.79
CA ILE A 78 -1.50 10.63 -9.51
C ILE A 78 0.00 10.36 -9.63
N CYS A 79 0.50 9.29 -9.00
CA CYS A 79 1.91 8.92 -9.06
C CYS A 79 2.37 8.66 -10.51
N LEU A 80 1.57 7.98 -11.34
CA LEU A 80 1.88 7.77 -12.76
C LEU A 80 2.02 9.10 -13.51
N SER A 81 1.09 10.03 -13.27
CA SER A 81 1.13 11.36 -13.89
C SER A 81 2.34 12.20 -13.47
N ILE A 82 2.73 12.11 -12.19
CA ILE A 82 3.85 12.88 -11.62
C ILE A 82 5.20 12.30 -12.05
N PHE A 83 5.40 11.00 -11.83
CA PHE A 83 6.70 10.36 -11.99
C PHE A 83 6.98 9.93 -13.43
N ARG A 84 5.93 9.69 -14.23
CA ARG A 84 6.02 9.23 -15.63
C ARG A 84 6.84 7.96 -15.81
N GLU A 85 6.97 7.17 -14.75
CA GLU A 85 7.64 5.89 -14.72
C GLU A 85 6.78 4.92 -13.89
N GLU A 86 6.26 3.88 -14.54
CA GLU A 86 5.33 2.93 -13.89
C GLU A 86 5.95 2.30 -12.65
N ARG A 87 7.18 1.81 -12.75
CA ARG A 87 7.88 1.15 -11.64
C ARG A 87 8.00 2.05 -10.42
N LEU A 88 8.38 3.31 -10.63
CA LEU A 88 8.50 4.28 -9.55
C LEU A 88 7.14 4.62 -8.94
N ALA A 89 6.11 4.77 -9.77
CA ALA A 89 4.75 5.01 -9.31
C ALA A 89 4.22 3.85 -8.46
N GLU A 90 4.42 2.60 -8.91
CA GLU A 90 4.04 1.39 -8.16
C GLU A 90 4.77 1.25 -6.82
N ASN A 91 6.02 1.71 -6.74
CA ASN A 91 6.78 1.65 -5.50
C ASN A 91 6.35 2.71 -4.46
N LEU A 92 5.75 3.82 -4.92
CA LEU A 92 5.45 4.97 -4.08
C LEU A 92 3.96 5.14 -3.75
N PHE A 93 3.04 4.63 -4.58
CA PHE A 93 1.62 5.00 -4.47
C PHE A 93 0.98 4.62 -3.13
N VAL A 94 1.38 3.51 -2.50
CA VAL A 94 0.86 3.13 -1.16
C VAL A 94 1.27 4.18 -0.13
N CYS A 95 2.52 4.61 -0.15
CA CYS A 95 3.01 5.67 0.73
C CYS A 95 2.34 7.02 0.42
N PHE A 96 2.19 7.33 -0.87
CA PHE A 96 1.53 8.56 -1.34
C PHE A 96 0.05 8.61 -0.88
N LYS A 97 -0.65 7.48 -0.96
CA LYS A 97 -2.02 7.33 -0.48
C LYS A 97 -2.15 7.67 1.01
N GLU A 98 -1.27 7.10 1.83
CA GLU A 98 -1.29 7.27 3.29
C GLU A 98 -0.84 8.67 3.71
N GLU A 99 0.03 9.34 2.95
CA GLU A 99 0.56 10.65 3.31
C GLU A 99 -0.30 11.81 2.79
N PHE A 100 -0.94 11.63 1.64
CA PHE A 100 -1.66 12.71 0.95
C PHE A 100 -3.13 12.38 0.69
N VAL A 101 -3.41 11.35 -0.11
CA VAL A 101 -4.76 11.13 -0.68
C VAL A 101 -5.83 10.90 0.39
N LYS A 102 -5.47 10.17 1.45
CA LYS A 102 -6.35 9.92 2.60
C LYS A 102 -6.78 11.21 3.32
N TYR A 103 -6.00 12.28 3.20
CA TYR A 103 -6.20 13.55 3.88
C TYR A 103 -6.64 14.68 2.95
N PHE A 104 -6.94 14.39 1.69
CA PHE A 104 -7.57 15.37 0.82
C PHE A 104 -8.98 15.71 1.33
N PRO A 105 -9.46 16.95 1.12
CA PRO A 105 -10.82 17.34 1.50
C PRO A 105 -11.85 16.42 0.85
N GLU A 106 -12.87 16.00 1.60
CA GLU A 106 -13.94 15.10 1.12
C GLU A 106 -14.72 15.66 -0.08
N GLY A 107 -14.72 16.98 -0.27
CA GLY A 107 -15.38 17.66 -1.40
C GLY A 107 -14.43 18.02 -2.54
N ASP A 108 -14.80 19.05 -3.29
CA ASP A 108 -13.91 19.69 -4.27
C ASP A 108 -12.68 20.28 -3.58
N PHE A 109 -11.53 20.18 -4.24
CA PHE A 109 -10.29 20.75 -3.71
C PHE A 109 -9.31 21.18 -4.80
N GLU A 110 -8.39 22.05 -4.40
CA GLU A 110 -7.21 22.42 -5.15
C GLU A 110 -6.05 22.57 -4.18
N LEU A 111 -5.01 21.74 -4.34
CA LEU A 111 -3.90 21.62 -3.39
C LEU A 111 -2.56 21.64 -4.13
N SER A 112 -1.60 22.38 -3.58
CA SER A 112 -0.20 22.33 -4.04
C SER A 112 0.60 21.42 -3.11
N ILE A 113 1.19 20.36 -3.66
CA ILE A 113 1.95 19.36 -2.90
C ILE A 113 3.42 19.45 -3.25
N ASP A 114 4.27 19.69 -2.25
CA ASP A 114 5.72 19.55 -2.36
C ASP A 114 6.17 18.14 -1.95
N LEU A 115 6.75 17.42 -2.90
CA LEU A 115 7.21 16.05 -2.72
C LEU A 115 8.62 15.93 -2.11
N SER A 116 9.32 17.04 -1.85
CA SER A 116 10.70 17.01 -1.38
C SER A 116 10.87 16.20 -0.07
N ALA A 117 10.01 16.46 0.91
CA ALA A 117 10.03 15.73 2.18
C ALA A 117 9.60 14.26 2.02
N PHE A 118 8.57 14.02 1.19
CA PHE A 118 8.07 12.68 0.88
C PHE A 118 9.15 11.81 0.23
N LEU A 119 9.81 12.30 -0.81
CA LEU A 119 10.86 11.57 -1.54
C LEU A 119 12.09 11.32 -0.65
N SER A 120 12.43 12.26 0.23
CA SER A 120 13.49 12.06 1.23
C SER A 120 13.12 10.96 2.22
N LYS A 121 11.89 10.96 2.74
CA LYS A 121 11.37 9.97 3.68
C LYS A 121 11.30 8.56 3.07
N TYR A 122 10.95 8.44 1.80
CA TYR A 122 10.80 7.17 1.09
C TYR A 122 11.93 6.90 0.09
N GLN A 123 13.12 7.43 0.32
CA GLN A 123 14.28 7.29 -0.58
C GLN A 123 14.59 5.82 -0.95
N ALA A 124 14.40 4.89 -0.01
CA ALA A 124 14.62 3.46 -0.24
C ALA A 124 13.69 2.86 -1.32
N ARG A 125 12.55 3.50 -1.60
CA ARG A 125 11.56 3.07 -2.61
C ARG A 125 11.84 3.64 -4.01
N LEU A 126 12.81 4.55 -4.14
CA LEU A 126 13.22 5.14 -5.42
C LEU A 126 14.12 4.22 -6.25
N GLN A 127 14.24 2.95 -5.87
CA GLN A 127 15.10 2.00 -6.54
C GLN A 127 14.36 1.41 -7.76
N PRO A 128 14.93 1.47 -8.98
CA PRO A 128 14.27 0.96 -10.18
C PRO A 128 14.12 -0.56 -10.19
N ASN A 129 14.92 -1.27 -9.38
CA ASN A 129 14.87 -2.73 -9.26
C ASN A 129 14.06 -3.20 -8.05
N LEU A 130 13.33 -2.29 -7.39
CA LEU A 130 12.39 -2.63 -6.35
C LEU A 130 11.01 -2.85 -6.99
N TYR A 131 10.34 -3.91 -6.58
CA TYR A 131 9.04 -4.31 -7.08
C TYR A 131 8.06 -4.33 -5.92
N SER A 132 6.97 -3.58 -6.03
CA SER A 132 5.82 -3.68 -5.16
C SER A 132 4.91 -4.83 -5.62
N TYR A 133 4.75 -5.85 -4.78
CA TYR A 133 3.91 -7.01 -5.02
C TYR A 133 2.81 -7.09 -3.97
N PHE A 134 1.57 -7.40 -4.34
CA PHE A 134 0.47 -7.49 -3.39
C PHE A 134 0.05 -8.94 -3.18
N CYS A 135 0.31 -9.47 -2.00
CA CYS A 135 -0.20 -10.77 -1.58
C CYS A 135 -1.66 -10.63 -1.15
N PHE A 136 -2.55 -11.42 -1.75
CA PHE A 136 -3.93 -11.53 -1.32
C PHE A 136 -4.07 -12.69 -0.32
N SER A 137 -4.34 -12.38 0.94
CA SER A 137 -4.91 -13.38 1.85
C SER A 137 -6.42 -13.40 1.67
N SER A 138 -7.01 -14.59 1.76
CA SER A 138 -8.40 -14.96 1.41
C SER A 138 -9.53 -14.13 2.05
N LEU A 139 -9.25 -13.12 2.88
CA LEU A 139 -10.24 -12.32 3.61
C LEU A 139 -9.91 -10.81 3.63
N MET A 140 -9.63 -10.22 2.46
CA MET A 140 -9.83 -8.77 2.19
C MET A 140 -8.71 -7.76 2.51
N ASN A 141 -7.52 -8.17 2.95
CA ASN A 141 -6.38 -7.24 3.08
C ASN A 141 -5.26 -7.62 2.11
N SER A 142 -5.13 -6.87 1.01
CA SER A 142 -3.96 -6.93 0.13
C SER A 142 -2.75 -6.43 0.89
N ARG A 143 -1.71 -7.25 1.04
CA ARG A 143 -0.47 -6.84 1.70
C ARG A 143 0.60 -6.53 0.67
N GLU A 144 1.05 -5.30 0.65
CA GLU A 144 2.24 -4.91 -0.10
C GLU A 144 3.46 -5.64 0.48
N ILE A 145 4.17 -6.34 -0.41
CA ILE A 145 5.47 -6.96 -0.22
C ILE A 145 6.44 -6.31 -1.21
N LEU A 146 7.50 -5.74 -0.69
CA LEU A 146 8.60 -5.22 -1.47
C LEU A 146 9.61 -6.32 -1.79
N VAL A 147 9.94 -6.44 -3.07
CA VAL A 147 10.89 -7.42 -3.61
C VAL A 147 12.00 -6.66 -4.34
N LEU A 148 13.25 -6.84 -3.91
CA LEU A 148 14.41 -6.21 -4.52
C LEU A 148 15.13 -7.19 -5.45
N LYS A 149 15.36 -6.79 -6.69
CA LYS A 149 16.24 -7.50 -7.62
C LYS A 149 17.60 -6.80 -7.67
N ASP A 150 18.65 -7.49 -7.27
CA ASP A 150 20.01 -6.98 -7.43
C ASP A 150 20.35 -6.91 -8.94
N PRO A 151 20.68 -5.73 -9.49
CA PRO A 151 20.99 -5.60 -10.91
C PRO A 151 22.29 -6.33 -11.31
N VAL A 152 23.20 -6.58 -10.37
CA VAL A 152 24.49 -7.21 -10.67
C VAL A 152 24.39 -8.73 -10.62
N SER A 153 23.91 -9.27 -9.49
CA SER A 153 23.81 -10.73 -9.32
C SER A 153 22.52 -11.31 -9.92
N GLY A 154 21.53 -10.48 -10.25
CA GLY A 154 20.19 -10.93 -10.61
C GLY A 154 19.39 -11.51 -9.45
N LYS A 155 19.99 -11.58 -8.25
CA LYS A 155 19.38 -12.16 -7.06
C LYS A 155 18.18 -11.34 -6.61
N ILE A 156 17.07 -12.02 -6.41
CA ILE A 156 15.81 -11.46 -5.94
C ILE A 156 15.70 -11.73 -4.45
N THR A 157 15.38 -10.70 -3.66
CA THR A 157 15.27 -10.79 -2.20
C THR A 157 14.01 -10.09 -1.71
N ALA A 158 13.27 -10.73 -0.82
CA ALA A 158 12.13 -10.14 -0.11
C ALA A 158 12.32 -10.33 1.41
N ASP A 159 12.33 -9.24 2.17
CA ASP A 159 12.36 -9.27 3.64
C ASP A 159 10.93 -9.18 4.19
N LEU A 160 10.37 -10.32 4.59
CA LEU A 160 8.98 -10.40 5.03
C LEU A 160 8.73 -9.76 6.40
N VAL A 161 9.77 -9.57 7.23
CA VAL A 161 9.62 -8.95 8.55
C VAL A 161 9.31 -7.47 8.42
N GLU A 162 10.06 -6.78 7.55
CA GLU A 162 9.83 -5.35 7.31
C GLU A 162 8.47 -5.14 6.64
N ASN A 163 8.11 -6.00 5.69
CA ASN A 163 6.82 -5.93 5.01
C ASN A 163 5.63 -6.17 5.95
N TYR A 164 5.70 -7.14 6.86
CA TYR A 164 4.58 -7.42 7.79
C TYR A 164 4.35 -6.29 8.80
N ALA A 165 5.42 -5.65 9.27
CA ALA A 165 5.32 -4.59 10.28
C ALA A 165 4.57 -3.35 9.79
N MET A 166 4.56 -3.09 8.48
CA MET A 166 3.95 -1.91 7.89
C MET A 166 2.40 -1.94 7.86
N HIS A 167 1.77 -3.11 8.11
CA HIS A 167 0.35 -3.33 7.82
C HIS A 167 -0.59 -3.29 9.04
N ASN A 168 -0.25 -2.58 10.12
CA ASN A 168 -1.14 -2.37 11.27
C ASN A 168 -1.16 -0.89 11.67
N MET A 169 -1.87 -0.08 10.88
CA MET A 169 -1.96 1.38 11.03
C MET A 169 -3.29 1.88 11.61
N LEU A 170 -3.98 1.08 12.42
CA LEU A 170 -5.23 1.53 13.08
C LEU A 170 -4.99 2.29 14.40
N THR A 171 -3.76 2.75 14.67
CA THR A 171 -3.45 3.52 15.88
C THR A 171 -3.00 4.94 15.52
N SER A 172 -3.74 5.94 15.99
CA SER A 172 -3.44 7.37 15.78
C SER A 172 -2.20 7.83 16.54
N ASP A 173 -1.89 7.21 17.69
CA ASP A 173 -0.69 7.51 18.47
C ASP A 173 0.59 6.93 17.84
N GLN A 174 1.53 7.82 17.51
CA GLN A 174 2.79 7.48 16.85
C GLN A 174 3.68 6.57 17.72
N GLY A 175 3.66 6.75 19.05
CA GLY A 175 4.45 5.94 19.99
C GLY A 175 3.97 4.49 20.03
N THR A 176 2.66 4.32 20.19
CA THR A 176 1.99 3.02 20.19
C THR A 176 2.12 2.32 18.84
N ARG A 177 2.03 3.06 17.73
CA ARG A 177 2.26 2.52 16.39
C ARG A 177 3.67 1.93 16.25
N LYS A 178 4.71 2.70 16.61
CA LYS A 178 6.10 2.22 16.58
C LYS A 178 6.33 1.00 17.48
N LEU A 179 5.70 0.96 18.65
CA LEU A 179 5.78 -0.19 19.55
C LEU A 179 5.10 -1.42 18.93
N ASN A 180 3.94 -1.26 18.31
CA ASN A 180 3.21 -2.33 17.63
C ASN A 180 3.98 -2.88 16.43
N GLU A 181 4.56 -2.00 15.61
CA GLU A 181 5.46 -2.38 14.51
C GLU A 181 6.61 -3.25 15.03
N ARG A 182 7.30 -2.81 16.09
CA ARG A 182 8.39 -3.59 16.72
C ARG A 182 7.93 -4.94 17.23
N LYS A 183 6.79 -5.00 17.93
CA LYS A 183 6.21 -6.27 18.43
C LYS A 183 5.90 -7.22 17.29
N GLN A 184 5.35 -6.71 16.18
CA GLN A 184 5.02 -7.52 15.01
C GLN A 184 6.26 -8.04 14.30
N ARG A 185 7.31 -7.22 14.16
CA ARG A 185 8.61 -7.68 13.63
C ARG A 185 9.18 -8.82 14.45
N LEU A 186 9.21 -8.64 15.77
CA LEU A 186 9.70 -9.68 16.70
C LEU A 186 8.86 -10.95 16.59
N PHE A 187 7.54 -10.82 16.58
CA PHE A 187 6.64 -11.97 16.45
C PHE A 187 6.85 -12.72 15.12
N PHE A 188 7.02 -12.00 14.01
CA PHE A 188 7.32 -12.62 12.72
C PHE A 188 8.68 -13.33 12.73
N ARG A 189 9.72 -12.71 13.30
CA ARG A 189 11.04 -13.34 13.47
C ARG A 189 10.98 -14.58 14.35
N PHE A 190 10.19 -14.58 15.42
CA PHE A 190 10.00 -15.80 16.22
C PHE A 190 9.28 -16.89 15.44
N PHE A 191 8.30 -16.51 14.61
CA PHE A 191 7.56 -17.44 13.77
C PHE A 191 8.42 -18.05 12.65
N ARG A 192 9.23 -17.24 11.99
CA ARG A 192 10.21 -17.63 10.95
C ARG A 192 11.59 -17.15 11.40
N ARG A 193 12.31 -17.96 12.18
CA ARG A 193 13.65 -17.63 12.73
C ARG A 193 14.60 -17.06 11.68
N GLU A 194 14.93 -17.87 10.67
CA GLU A 194 15.92 -17.55 9.63
C GLU A 194 15.30 -17.48 8.22
N ASN A 195 14.08 -17.98 8.06
CA ASN A 195 13.40 -18.10 6.75
C ASN A 195 12.43 -16.95 6.45
N TYR A 196 12.66 -15.78 7.05
CA TYR A 196 11.86 -14.58 6.78
C TYR A 196 12.41 -13.74 5.62
N ILE A 197 13.67 -13.96 5.25
CA ILE A 197 14.27 -13.42 4.04
C ILE A 197 14.12 -14.48 2.94
N VAL A 198 13.26 -14.22 1.97
CA VAL A 198 13.08 -15.09 0.80
C VAL A 198 14.05 -14.65 -0.28
N GLN A 199 14.80 -15.59 -0.84
CA GLN A 199 15.79 -15.32 -1.88
C GLN A 199 15.66 -16.31 -3.03
N GLY A 200 15.94 -15.85 -4.25
CA GLY A 200 15.93 -16.66 -5.47
C GLY A 200 16.47 -15.89 -6.67
N HIS A 201 16.40 -16.47 -7.86
CA HIS A 201 16.76 -15.79 -9.12
C HIS A 201 15.56 -15.69 -10.08
N ASP A 202 14.54 -16.52 -9.88
CA ASP A 202 13.25 -16.43 -10.57
C ASP A 202 12.24 -15.65 -9.73
N LEU A 203 11.58 -14.67 -10.36
CA LEU A 203 10.65 -13.77 -9.67
C LEU A 203 9.38 -14.52 -9.24
N ASN A 204 8.86 -15.42 -10.08
CA ASN A 204 7.63 -16.15 -9.79
C ASN A 204 7.85 -17.15 -8.66
N GLU A 205 9.00 -17.83 -8.63
CA GLU A 205 9.38 -18.72 -7.52
C GLU A 205 9.46 -17.95 -6.20
N VAL A 206 10.13 -16.79 -6.21
CA VAL A 206 10.24 -15.96 -4.99
C VAL A 206 8.87 -15.50 -4.54
N ILE A 207 8.03 -14.99 -5.46
CA ILE A 207 6.66 -14.55 -5.15
C ILE A 207 5.83 -15.70 -4.57
N HIS A 208 5.87 -16.89 -5.17
CA HIS A 208 5.11 -18.04 -4.69
C HIS A 208 5.51 -18.43 -3.26
N ARG A 209 6.81 -18.45 -2.98
CA ARG A 209 7.33 -18.72 -1.62
C ARG A 209 6.92 -17.63 -0.63
N VAL A 210 6.95 -16.37 -1.05
CA VAL A 210 6.45 -15.23 -0.26
C VAL A 210 4.98 -15.42 0.10
N GLU A 211 4.13 -15.74 -0.88
CA GLU A 211 2.69 -15.96 -0.67
C GLU A 211 2.41 -17.12 0.28
N GLU A 212 3.11 -18.24 0.13
CA GLU A 212 2.98 -19.41 0.99
C GLU A 212 3.31 -19.06 2.45
N ILE A 213 4.44 -18.36 2.68
CA ILE A 213 4.87 -17.94 4.01
C ILE A 213 3.85 -16.96 4.62
N MET A 214 3.45 -15.93 3.87
CA MET A 214 2.54 -14.90 4.35
C MET A 214 1.14 -15.45 4.64
N SER A 215 0.64 -16.35 3.80
CA SER A 215 -0.65 -17.04 4.01
C SER A 215 -0.61 -17.93 5.24
N THR A 216 0.45 -18.74 5.39
CA THR A 216 0.62 -19.61 6.57
C THR A 216 0.65 -18.80 7.87
N PHE A 217 1.39 -17.68 7.85
CA PHE A 217 1.49 -16.81 9.02
C PHE A 217 0.16 -16.14 9.36
N TYR A 218 -0.59 -15.68 8.35
CA TYR A 218 -1.92 -15.12 8.52
C TYR A 218 -2.86 -16.12 9.19
N TRP A 219 -2.96 -17.34 8.66
CA TRP A 219 -3.85 -18.37 9.21
C TRP A 219 -3.52 -18.73 10.65
N LYS A 220 -2.24 -18.88 10.99
CA LYS A 220 -1.82 -19.12 12.38
C LYS A 220 -2.13 -17.96 13.31
N SER A 221 -2.01 -16.73 12.81
CA SER A 221 -2.36 -15.53 13.58
C SER A 221 -3.86 -15.46 13.83
N LEU A 222 -4.68 -15.74 12.81
CA LEU A 222 -6.14 -15.79 12.90
C LEU A 222 -6.62 -16.90 13.84
N GLU A 223 -6.07 -18.12 13.70
CA GLU A 223 -6.38 -19.25 14.56
C GLU A 223 -6.12 -18.90 16.04
N ARG A 224 -5.00 -18.23 16.34
CA ARG A 224 -4.69 -17.76 17.69
C ARG A 224 -5.73 -16.77 18.20
N VAL A 225 -6.14 -15.80 17.40
CA VAL A 225 -7.17 -14.81 17.77
C VAL A 225 -8.51 -15.49 18.03
N LEU A 226 -8.94 -16.37 17.13
CA LEU A 226 -10.19 -17.12 17.27
C LEU A 226 -10.17 -18.01 18.52
N ARG A 227 -9.07 -18.71 18.80
CA ARG A 227 -8.90 -19.51 20.03
C ARG A 227 -9.00 -18.65 21.28
N ILE A 228 -8.40 -17.46 21.30
CA ILE A 228 -8.50 -16.54 22.45
C ILE A 228 -9.95 -16.06 22.63
N GLN A 229 -10.60 -15.60 21.56
CA GLN A 229 -11.99 -15.13 21.60
C GLN A 229 -12.95 -16.24 22.07
N TYR A 230 -12.75 -17.46 21.58
CA TYR A 230 -13.49 -18.63 22.02
C TYR A 230 -13.26 -18.89 23.51
N THR A 231 -12.00 -18.95 23.96
CA THR A 231 -11.67 -19.20 25.37
C THR A 231 -12.24 -18.14 26.31
N VAL A 232 -12.23 -16.86 25.92
CA VAL A 232 -12.81 -15.77 26.70
C VAL A 232 -14.34 -15.89 26.77
N ARG A 233 -15.02 -16.15 25.64
CA ARG A 233 -16.48 -16.31 25.62
C ARG A 233 -16.96 -17.51 26.46
N PHE A 234 -16.24 -18.63 26.43
CA PHE A 234 -16.64 -19.84 27.14
C PHE A 234 -16.14 -19.94 28.59
N ARG A 235 -15.18 -19.11 29.01
CA ARG A 235 -14.84 -18.94 30.44
C ARG A 235 -15.74 -17.92 31.17
N GLN A 236 -16.49 -17.10 30.43
CA GLN A 236 -17.43 -16.12 30.98
C GLN A 236 -18.87 -16.65 31.08
N GLN A 237 -19.14 -17.93 30.78
CA GLN A 237 -20.36 -18.59 31.21
C GLN A 237 -20.13 -19.15 32.62
N PRO A 238 -20.56 -18.47 33.71
CA PRO A 238 -20.64 -19.14 35.00
C PRO A 238 -21.60 -20.32 34.84
N GLY A 239 -21.22 -21.47 35.41
CA GLY A 239 -22.02 -22.67 35.35
C GLY A 239 -23.45 -22.39 35.79
N ASN A 240 -24.41 -22.59 34.89
CA ASN A 240 -25.71 -23.10 35.29
C ASN A 240 -25.49 -24.56 35.70
N SER A 241 -24.93 -24.75 36.89
CA SER A 241 -25.09 -25.99 37.64
C SER A 241 -26.51 -26.02 38.17
N HIS A 242 -27.39 -26.69 37.43
CA HIS A 242 -28.60 -27.29 37.98
C HIS A 242 -28.24 -28.51 38.83
#